data_AF-A0A3S3QK37-F1
#
_entry.id   AF-A0A3S3QK37-F1
#
_cell.length_a   1.000
_cell.length_b   1.000
_cell.length_c   1.000
_cell.angle_alpha   90.00
_cell.angle_beta   90.00
_cell.angle_gamma   90.00
#
_symmetry.space_group_name_H-M   'P 1'
#
loop_
_entity.id
_entity.type
_entity.pdbx_description
1 polymer ?
#
loop_
_entity_poly.entity_id
_entity_poly.type
_entity_poly.pdbx_seq_one_letter_code
_entity_poly.pdbx_strand_id
1 'polypeptide(L)' 'MKTIRDLDITGKRVLIRVDFNVPMNEQGEITDDLRIRTVLPTINYALEQEAKVILLRIWDDLKGSG' A
#
# COMPACT_ATOMS: atom_id res chain seq x y z
N MET A 1 -6.42 -4.47 -19.52
CA MET A 1 -5.82 -4.29 -18.18
C MET A 1 -6.43 -5.35 -17.27
N LYS A 2 -5.62 -6.15 -16.58
CA LYS A 2 -6.13 -7.09 -15.56
C LYS A 2 -6.06 -6.42 -14.19
N THR A 3 -7.07 -6.66 -13.37
CA THR A 3 -7.17 -6.17 -12.00
C THR A 3 -6.88 -7.31 -11.02
N ILE A 4 -6.73 -6.98 -9.73
CA ILE A 4 -6.59 -7.99 -8.68
C ILE A 4 -7.79 -8.95 -8.61
N ARG A 5 -8.97 -8.51 -9.06
CA ARG A 5 -10.20 -9.33 -9.09
C ARG A 5 -10.22 -10.36 -10.22
N ASP A 6 -9.33 -10.21 -11.21
CA ASP A 6 -9.21 -11.14 -12.35
C ASP A 6 -8.16 -12.24 -12.10
N LEU A 7 -7.56 -12.28 -10.89
CA LEU A 7 -6.47 -13.18 -10.53
C LEU A 7 -6.92 -14.11 -9.40
N ASP A 8 -6.62 -15.40 -9.55
CA ASP A 8 -6.70 -16.33 -8.42
C ASP A 8 -5.52 -16.06 -7.48
N ILE A 9 -5.80 -15.46 -6.34
CA ILE A 9 -4.83 -15.11 -5.30
C ILE A 9 -4.98 -15.95 -4.03
N THR A 10 -5.91 -16.91 -4.02
CA THR A 10 -6.31 -17.61 -2.79
C THR A 10 -5.15 -18.39 -2.18
N GLY A 11 -4.84 -18.12 -0.90
CA GLY A 11 -3.71 -18.74 -0.19
C GLY A 11 -2.31 -18.37 -0.71
N LYS A 12 -2.20 -17.47 -1.69
CA LYS A 12 -0.92 -17.09 -2.30
C LYS A 12 -0.26 -15.94 -1.54
N ARG A 13 1.04 -15.75 -1.76
CA ARG A 13 1.75 -14.54 -1.32
C ARG A 13 1.56 -13.46 -2.38
N VAL A 14 1.03 -12.31 -1.99
CA VAL A 14 0.72 -11.19 -2.88
C VAL A 14 1.56 -9.98 -2.46
N LEU A 15 2.43 -9.53 -3.36
CA LEU A 15 3.18 -8.29 -3.20
C LEU A 15 2.34 -7.12 -3.75
N ILE A 16 1.92 -6.22 -2.88
CA ILE A 16 1.16 -5.02 -3.25
C ILE A 16 2.08 -3.81 -3.13
N ARG A 17 2.36 -3.17 -4.26
CA ARG A 17 3.06 -1.88 -4.28
C ARG A 17 2.06 -0.77 -3.96
N VAL A 18 2.35 0.02 -2.93
CA VAL A 18 1.45 1.04 -2.38
C VAL A 18 2.13 2.40 -2.35
N ASP A 19 1.33 3.46 -2.48
CA ASP A 19 1.77 4.84 -2.32
C ASP A 19 1.41 5.32 -0.90
N PHE A 20 2.34 5.20 0.02
CA PHE A 20 2.22 5.71 1.40
C PHE A 20 3.04 6.99 1.62
N ASN A 21 3.15 7.82 0.59
CA ASN A 21 3.75 9.15 0.73
C ASN A 21 2.73 10.12 1.36
N VAL A 22 2.50 9.95 2.66
CA VAL A 22 1.58 10.79 3.47
C VAL A 22 2.33 11.97 4.09
N PRO A 23 1.70 13.15 4.19
CA PRO A 23 2.29 14.27 4.90
C PRO A 23 2.41 13.95 6.40
N MET A 24 3.52 14.37 6.99
CA MET A 24 3.81 14.23 8.41
C MET A 24 4.18 15.59 9.00
N ASN A 25 3.89 15.81 10.28
CA ASN A 25 4.38 16.99 11.01
C ASN A 25 5.86 16.82 11.41
N GLU A 26 6.42 17.83 12.06
CA GLU A 26 7.82 17.84 12.51
C GLU A 26 8.15 16.72 13.51
N GLN A 27 7.14 16.19 14.20
CA GLN A 27 7.24 15.09 15.15
C GLN A 27 7.14 13.71 14.47
N GLY A 28 6.95 13.68 13.14
CA GLY A 28 6.79 12.45 12.36
C GLY A 28 5.40 11.83 12.43
N GLU A 29 4.40 12.57 12.92
CA GLU A 29 3.02 12.11 13.01
C GLU A 29 2.29 12.38 11.70
N ILE A 30 1.46 11.43 11.26
CA ILE A 30 0.66 11.55 10.03
C ILE A 30 -0.39 12.64 10.21
N THR A 31 -0.42 13.63 9.31
CA THR A 31 -1.39 14.74 9.35
C THR A 31 -2.56 14.56 8.38
N ASP A 32 -2.40 13.72 7.35
CA ASP A 32 -3.44 13.29 6.43
C ASP A 32 -3.20 11.82 6.02
N ASP A 33 -4.19 10.96 6.25
CA ASP A 33 -4.13 9.52 6.00
C ASP A 33 -4.89 9.07 4.75
N LEU A 34 -5.36 10.01 3.90
CA LEU A 34 -6.16 9.70 2.72
C LEU A 34 -5.53 8.61 1.84
N ARG A 35 -4.22 8.70 1.60
CA ARG A 35 -3.47 7.71 0.79
C ARG A 35 -3.40 6.33 1.42
N ILE A 36 -3.46 6.25 2.75
CA ILE A 36 -3.54 4.96 3.44
C ILE A 36 -4.94 4.37 3.26
N ARG A 37 -5.97 5.20 3.49
CA ARG A 37 -7.38 4.78 3.40
C ARG A 37 -7.78 4.29 2.01
N THR A 38 -7.28 4.92 0.95
CA THR A 38 -7.60 4.53 -0.44
C THR A 38 -7.07 3.14 -0.82
N VAL A 39 -6.05 2.63 -0.14
CA VAL A 39 -5.44 1.32 -0.41
C VAL A 39 -6.13 0.18 0.37
N LEU A 40 -6.81 0.50 1.47
CA LEU A 40 -7.47 -0.50 2.34
C LEU A 40 -8.40 -1.46 1.58
N PRO A 41 -9.23 -1.04 0.60
CA PRO A 41 -10.08 -1.98 -0.12
C PRO A 41 -9.31 -3.08 -0.85
N THR A 42 -8.12 -2.77 -1.38
CA THR A 42 -7.28 -3.76 -2.07
C THR A 42 -6.63 -4.74 -1.09
N ILE A 43 -6.19 -4.24 0.07
CA ILE A 43 -5.62 -5.06 1.13
C ILE A 43 -6.69 -6.00 1.70
N ASN A 44 -7.86 -5.46 2.04
CA ASN A 44 -8.97 -6.23 2.59
C ASN A 44 -9.42 -7.32 1.63
N TYR A 45 -9.55 -7.01 0.34
CA TYR A 45 -9.85 -8.04 -0.68
C TYR A 45 -8.82 -9.17 -0.68
N ALA A 46 -7.52 -8.87 -0.64
CA ALA A 46 -6.50 -9.91 -0.62
C ALA A 46 -6.56 -10.76 0.66
N LEU A 47 -6.81 -10.14 1.82
CA LEU A 47 -6.98 -10.84 3.09
C LEU A 47 -8.24 -11.73 3.12
N GLU A 48 -9.36 -11.26 2.55
CA GLU A 48 -10.59 -12.03 2.39
C GLU A 48 -10.40 -13.27 1.51
N GLN A 49 -9.46 -13.22 0.56
CA GLN A 49 -9.04 -14.38 -0.24
C GLN A 49 -7.98 -15.24 0.48
N GLU A 50 -7.76 -15.07 1.78
CA GLU A 50 -6.75 -15.80 2.57
C GLU A 50 -5.32 -15.64 2.02
N ALA A 51 -5.05 -14.57 1.26
CA ALA A 51 -3.73 -14.30 0.72
C ALA A 51 -2.79 -13.76 1.80
N LYS A 52 -1.51 -14.11 1.71
CA LYS A 52 -0.44 -13.52 2.52
C LYS A 52 0.02 -12.21 1.88
N VAL A 53 -0.43 -11.09 2.41
CA VAL A 53 -0.16 -9.76 1.86
C VAL A 53 1.22 -9.26 2.30
N ILE A 54 2.01 -8.78 1.34
CA ILE A 54 3.28 -8.09 1.54
C ILE A 54 3.13 -6.69 0.95
N LEU A 55 3.27 -5.65 1.77
CA LEU A 55 3.19 -4.27 1.32
C LEU A 55 4.58 -3.71 1.03
N LEU A 56 4.74 -3.11 -0.15
CA LEU A 56 5.96 -2.40 -0.53
C LEU A 56 5.61 -0.96 -0.84
N ARG A 57 6.11 -0.03 -0.02
CA ARG A 57 6.13 1.39 -0.37
C ARG A 57 7.49 1.76 -0.93
N ILE A 58 7.51 2.73 -1.82
CA ILE A 58 8.74 3.40 -2.22
C ILE A 58 8.84 4.69 -1.39
N TRP A 59 10.03 4.98 -0.91
CA TRP A 59 10.38 6.26 -0.32
C TRP A 59 11.07 7.06 -1.43
N ASP A 60 10.32 7.91 -2.12
CA ASP A 60 10.88 8.81 -3.14
C ASP A 60 11.47 10.02 -2.41
N ASP A 61 12.70 9.87 -1.93
CA ASP A 61 13.52 10.99 -1.42
C ASP A 61 14.69 11.24 -2.37
N LEU A 62 14.34 11.36 -3.66
CA LEU A 62 15.23 11.91 -4.68
C LEU A 62 15.39 13.43 -4.55
N LYS A 63 14.85 14.05 -3.50
CA LYS A 63 15.30 15.37 -3.08
C LYS A 63 16.56 15.16 -2.24
N GLY A 64 17.68 15.11 -2.96
CA GLY A 64 19.00 15.09 -2.37
C GLY A 64 19.08 16.06 -1.20
N SER A 65 19.62 15.55 -0.10
CA SER A 65 20.22 16.35 0.95
C SER A 65 21.24 17.28 0.28
N GLY A 66 20.80 18.51 0.01
CA GLY A 66 21.59 19.64 -0.42
C GLY A 66 21.46 20.74 0.61
#